data_AF-A0A7Y1W1S8-F1
#
_entry.id   AF-A0A7Y1W1S8-F1
#
_cell.length_a   1.000
_cell.length_b   1.000
_cell.length_c   1.000
_cell.angle_alpha   90.00
_cell.angle_beta   90.00
_cell.angle_gamma   90.00
#
_symmetry.space_group_name_H-M   'P 1'
#
loop_
_entity.id
_entity.type
_entity.pdbx_description
1 polymer ?
#
loop_
_entity_poly.entity_id
_entity_poly.type
_entity_poly.pdbx_seq_one_letter_code
_entity_poly.pdbx_strand_id
1 'polypeptide(L)' 'MAKIKISSKVEQAEWEALQAIAHESQQSIAGLLTEAVADYVRKRRMRPEVRSHLEDSINENEELGRRLAQ' A
#
# COMPACT_ATOMS: atom_id res chain seq x y z
N MET A 1 15.33 3.26 16.07
CA MET A 1 16.09 3.40 14.80
C MET A 1 16.20 4.88 14.44
N ALA A 2 17.27 5.29 13.76
CA ALA A 2 17.44 6.68 13.32
C ALA A 2 16.39 7.05 12.25
N LYS A 3 15.80 8.24 12.36
CA LYS A 3 14.85 8.77 11.36
C LYS A 3 15.65 9.53 10.29
N ILE A 4 15.58 9.09 9.03
CA ILE A 4 16.25 9.73 7.90
C ILE A 4 15.23 10.61 7.17
N LYS A 5 15.57 11.87 6.93
CA LYS A 5 14.76 12.76 6.09
C LYS A 5 15.07 12.50 4.62
N ILE A 6 14.04 12.33 3.81
CA ILE A 6 14.12 12.16 2.37
C ILE A 6 13.43 13.36 1.73
N SER A 7 14.08 14.02 0.78
CA SER A 7 13.47 15.01 -0.10
C SER A 7 13.56 14.53 -1.53
N SER A 8 12.43 14.58 -2.24
CA SER A 8 12.36 14.28 -3.66
C SER A 8 11.36 15.22 -4.31
N LYS A 9 11.58 15.55 -5.58
CA LYS A 9 10.55 16.19 -6.39
C LYS A 9 9.49 15.16 -6.75
N VAL A 10 8.24 15.60 -6.76
CA VAL A 10 7.09 14.86 -7.26
C VAL A 10 6.34 15.76 -8.21
N GLU A 11 5.68 15.16 -9.18
CA GLU A 11 4.79 15.85 -10.10
C GLU A 11 3.54 16.33 -9.35
N GLN A 12 2.93 17.41 -9.85
CA GLN A 12 1.80 18.07 -9.19
C GLN A 12 0.58 17.14 -9.06
N ALA A 13 0.28 16.35 -10.09
CA ALA A 13 -0.87 15.45 -10.11
C ALA A 13 -0.75 14.37 -9.02
N GLU A 14 0.44 13.83 -8.84
CA GLU A 14 0.76 12.81 -7.83
C GLU A 14 0.70 13.40 -6.42
N TRP A 15 1.10 14.65 -6.25
CA TRP A 15 0.94 15.37 -4.98
C TRP A 15 -0.53 15.55 -4.61
N GLU A 16 -1.37 15.99 -5.55
CA GLU A 16 -2.81 16.16 -5.35
C GLU A 16 -3.50 14.83 -5.03
N ALA A 17 -3.15 13.77 -5.76
CA ALA A 17 -3.66 12.43 -5.49
C ALA A 17 -3.27 11.94 -4.08
N LEU A 18 -2.03 12.18 -3.66
CA LEU A 18 -1.56 11.82 -2.32
C LEU A 18 -2.32 12.60 -1.22
N GLN A 19 -2.62 13.88 -1.46
CA GLN A 19 -3.41 14.69 -0.54
C GLN A 19 -4.85 14.16 -0.40
N ALA A 20 -5.47 13.77 -1.50
CA ALA A 20 -6.81 13.17 -1.49
C ALA A 20 -6.84 11.87 -0.67
N ILE A 21 -5.88 10.96 -0.91
CA ILE A 21 -5.77 9.69 -0.15
C ILE A 21 -5.56 9.96 1.34
N ALA A 22 -4.69 10.91 1.69
CA ALA A 22 -4.43 11.27 3.07
C ALA A 22 -5.71 11.81 3.76
N HIS A 23 -6.49 12.62 3.05
CA HIS A 23 -7.76 13.16 3.55
C HIS A 23 -8.82 12.05 3.73
N GLU A 24 -9.00 11.19 2.72
CA GLU A 24 -9.94 10.06 2.76
C GLU A 24 -9.61 9.08 3.88
N SER A 25 -8.31 8.83 4.11
CA SER A 25 -7.83 7.90 5.13
C SER A 25 -7.72 8.53 6.52
N GLN A 26 -8.05 9.83 6.67
CA GLN A 26 -7.83 10.63 7.88
C GLN A 26 -6.40 10.52 8.45
N GLN A 27 -5.41 10.40 7.57
CA GLN A 27 -4.01 10.24 7.91
C GLN A 27 -3.20 11.49 7.54
N SER A 28 -2.11 11.72 8.28
CA SER A 28 -1.13 12.73 7.86
C SER A 28 -0.35 12.26 6.64
N ILE A 29 0.00 13.19 5.73
CA ILE A 29 0.82 12.89 4.55
C ILE A 29 2.16 12.24 4.92
N ALA A 30 2.80 12.70 6.00
CA ALA A 30 4.06 12.12 6.46
C ALA A 30 3.91 10.67 6.96
N GLY A 31 2.78 10.35 7.61
CA GLY A 31 2.42 9.00 8.00
C GLY A 31 2.22 8.11 6.77
N LEU A 32 1.41 8.58 5.82
CA LEU A 32 1.13 7.88 4.57
C LEU A 32 2.41 7.59 3.77
N LEU A 33 3.33 8.56 3.65
CA LEU A 33 4.62 8.36 2.99
C LEU A 33 5.50 7.34 3.72
N THR A 34 5.48 7.34 5.06
CA THR A 34 6.22 6.36 5.85
C THR A 34 5.72 4.94 5.59
N GLU A 35 4.40 4.77 5.54
CA GLU A 35 3.74 3.50 5.23
C GLU A 35 4.02 3.05 3.79
N ALA A 36 3.89 3.97 2.83
CA ALA A 36 4.12 3.70 1.41
C ALA A 36 5.56 3.23 1.14
N VAL A 37 6.57 3.86 1.76
CA VAL A 37 7.97 3.43 1.62
C VAL A 37 8.17 2.03 2.21
N ALA A 38 7.63 1.78 3.40
CA ALA A 38 7.75 0.47 4.04
C ALA A 38 7.03 -0.64 3.24
N ASP A 39 5.86 -0.34 2.68
CA ASP A 39 5.11 -1.24 1.82
C ASP A 39 5.82 -1.50 0.50
N TYR A 40 6.34 -0.46 -0.16
CA TYR A 40 7.12 -0.59 -1.38
C TYR A 40 8.34 -1.49 -1.21
N VAL A 41 9.12 -1.30 -0.15
CA VAL A 41 10.30 -2.15 0.14
C VAL A 41 9.89 -3.59 0.39
N ARG A 42 8.82 -3.84 1.16
CA ARG A 42 8.29 -5.19 1.40
C ARG A 42 7.85 -5.85 0.10
N LYS A 43 7.04 -5.17 -0.70
CA LYS A 43 6.55 -5.64 -2.01
C LYS A 43 7.69 -5.91 -2.99
N ARG A 44 8.73 -5.07 -3.01
CA ARG A 44 9.87 -5.21 -3.94
C ARG A 44 10.80 -6.36 -3.56
N ARG A 45 10.88 -6.70 -2.27
CA ARG A 45 11.67 -7.84 -1.77
C ARG A 45 10.91 -9.18 -1.86
N MET A 46 9.59 -9.12 -2.00
CA MET A 46 8.79 -10.32 -2.18
C MET A 46 9.12 -10.98 -3.53
N ARG A 47 9.43 -12.28 -3.50
CA ARG A 47 9.63 -13.07 -4.72
C ARG A 47 8.32 -13.10 -5.53
N PRO A 48 8.37 -12.97 -6.86
CA PRO A 48 7.17 -12.95 -7.70
C PRO A 48 6.20 -14.12 -7.45
N GLU A 49 6.75 -15.33 -7.22
CA GLU A 49 5.97 -16.53 -6.98
C GLU A 49 5.19 -16.45 -5.66
N VAL A 50 5.78 -15.87 -4.63
CA VAL A 50 5.13 -15.65 -3.32
C VAL A 50 4.01 -14.63 -3.44
N ARG A 51 4.20 -13.58 -4.25
CA ARG A 51 3.15 -12.59 -4.51
C ARG A 51 1.96 -13.23 -5.21
N SER A 52 2.20 -14.02 -6.26
CA SER A 52 1.15 -14.74 -6.99
C SER A 52 0.32 -15.60 -6.06
N HIS A 53 0.96 -16.42 -5.22
CA HIS A 53 0.24 -17.29 -4.28
C HIS A 53 -0.60 -16.52 -3.25
N LEU A 54 -0.14 -15.34 -2.81
CA LEU A 54 -0.91 -14.49 -1.91
C LEU A 54 -2.13 -13.89 -2.60
N GLU A 55 -1.99 -13.44 -3.84
CA GLU A 55 -3.10 -12.93 -4.65
C GLU A 55 -4.14 -14.03 -4.92
N ASP A 56 -3.69 -15.23 -5.29
CA ASP A 56 -4.55 -16.40 -5.49
C ASP A 56 -5.32 -16.75 -4.19
N SER A 57 -4.63 -16.77 -3.05
CA SER A 57 -5.25 -17.07 -1.75
C SER A 57 -6.27 -16.01 -1.31
N ILE A 58 -6.05 -14.73 -1.63
CA ILE A 58 -7.01 -13.66 -1.36
C ILE A 58 -8.28 -13.88 -2.18
N ASN A 59 -8.14 -14.16 -3.48
CA ASN A 59 -9.28 -14.41 -4.38
C ASN A 59 -10.09 -15.64 -3.94
N GLU A 60 -9.41 -16.73 -3.55
CA GLU A 60 -10.07 -17.93 -3.02
C GLU A 60 -10.85 -17.63 -1.73
N ASN A 61 -10.29 -16.83 -0.82
CA ASN A 61 -10.96 -16.44 0.41
C ASN A 61 -12.16 -15.50 0.18
N GLU A 62 -12.06 -14.57 -0.78
CA GLU A 62 -13.19 -13.72 -1.16
C GLU A 62 -14.36 -14.56 -1.72
N GLU A 63 -14.05 -15.56 -2.55
CA GLU A 63 -15.05 -16.49 -3.08
C GLU A 63 -15.67 -17.36 -1.97
N LEU A 64 -14.87 -17.85 -1.04
CA LEU A 64 -15.37 -18.57 0.14
C LEU A 64 -16.27 -17.68 1.00
N GLY A 65 -15.88 -16.43 1.23
CA GLY A 65 -16.68 -15.44 1.96
C GLY A 65 -18.03 -15.19 1.29
N ARG A 66 -18.07 -15.07 -0.05
CA ARG A 66 -19.33 -14.94 -0.80
C ARG A 66 -20.26 -16.13 -0.61
N ARG A 67 -19.73 -17.35 -0.64
CA ARG A 67 -20.52 -18.58 -0.49
C ARG A 67 -21.05 -18.80 0.92
N LEU A 68 -20.29 -18.37 1.94
CA LEU A 68 -20.69 -18.50 3.34
C LEU A 68 -21.68 -17.44 3.81
N ALA A 69 -21.82 -16.33 3.06
CA ALA A 69 -22.78 -15.28 3.34
C ALA A 69 -24.19 -15.54 2.75
N GLN A 70 -24.37 -16.63 2.00
CA GLN A 70 -25.67 -17.16 1.55
C GLN A 70 -26.19 -18.23 2.51
#